data_AF-A0A7V3M3K0-F1
#
_entry.id   AF-A0A7V3M3K0-F1
#
_cell.length_a   1.000
_cell.length_b   1.000
_cell.length_c   1.000
_cell.angle_alpha   90.00
_cell.angle_beta   90.00
_cell.angle_gamma   90.00
#
_symmetry.space_group_name_H-M   'P 1'
#
loop_
_entity.id
_entity.type
_entity.pdbx_description
1 polymer ?
#
loop_
_entity_poly.entity_id
_entity_poly.type
_entity_poly.pdbx_seq_one_letter_code
_entity_poly.pdbx_strand_id
1 'polypeptide(L)'
;MTRFLLGLLLVTLLQTTVAHRLGVAGIRPDLYLLFLFFLAFRARPEAATGMGFLLGLYQDAFSGAPFGLHAFVLSAAGFVLSWAAEGVEATRLLPRLVLLAGSGVAVGALGHLLLHFFRLGPPASALLTVVLPTALYTTLVGAAILGAHELRDRLEVRL
;
A
#
# COMPACT_ATOMS: atom_id res chain seq x y z
N MET A 1 5.92 17.78 7.87
CA MET A 1 7.07 16.88 7.62
C MET A 1 7.27 15.86 8.74
N THR A 2 7.44 16.27 10.00
CA THR A 2 7.76 15.36 11.13
C THR A 2 6.77 14.19 11.30
N ARG A 3 5.46 14.45 11.21
CA ARG A 3 4.42 13.39 11.31
C ARG A 3 4.55 12.32 10.23
N PHE A 4 4.90 12.72 9.01
CA PHE A 4 5.14 11.79 7.92
C PHE A 4 6.37 10.92 8.19
N LEU A 5 7.48 11.52 8.65
CA LEU A 5 8.70 10.78 8.98
C LEU A 5 8.49 9.77 10.12
N LEU A 6 7.73 10.14 11.15
CA LEU A 6 7.36 9.21 12.23
C LEU A 6 6.49 8.07 11.71
N GLY A 7 5.52 8.36 10.84
CA GLY A 7 4.69 7.35 10.19
C GLY A 7 5.50 6.42 9.28
N LEU A 8 6.48 6.97 8.54
CA LEU A 8 7.42 6.22 7.71
C LEU A 8 8.26 5.26 8.56
N LEU A 9 8.84 5.74 9.66
CA LEU A 9 9.60 4.89 10.57
C LEU A 9 8.72 3.77 11.14
N LEU A 10 7.51 4.12 11.60
CA LEU A 10 6.57 3.15 12.15
C LEU A 10 6.17 2.09 11.12
N VAL A 11 5.82 2.49 9.89
CA VAL A 11 5.42 1.52 8.85
C VAL A 11 6.57 0.62 8.46
N THR A 12 7.80 1.13 8.39
CA THR A 12 8.99 0.31 8.13
C THR A 12 9.22 -0.72 9.25
N LEU A 13 9.09 -0.32 10.52
CA LEU A 13 9.19 -1.23 11.66
C LEU A 13 8.08 -2.29 11.61
N LEU A 14 6.84 -1.90 11.36
CA LEU A 14 5.72 -2.84 11.26
C LEU A 14 5.87 -3.79 10.07
N GLN A 15 6.34 -3.32 8.92
CA GLN A 15 6.55 -4.16 7.73
C GLN A 15 7.65 -5.20 7.96
N THR A 16 8.74 -4.81 8.63
CA THR A 16 9.88 -5.70 8.89
C THR A 16 9.63 -6.67 10.04
N THR A 17 8.80 -6.31 11.02
CA THR A 17 8.53 -7.15 12.19
C THR A 17 7.16 -7.83 12.13
N VAL A 18 6.07 -7.07 12.15
CA VAL A 18 4.70 -7.56 12.28
C VAL A 18 4.22 -8.21 10.98
N ALA A 19 4.35 -7.53 9.83
CA ALA A 19 3.92 -8.10 8.55
C ALA A 19 4.69 -9.38 8.20
N HIS A 20 5.96 -9.47 8.62
CA HIS A 20 6.73 -10.70 8.48
C HIS A 20 6.15 -11.85 9.33
N ARG A 21 5.72 -11.58 10.57
CA ARG A 21 5.09 -12.58 11.45
C ARG A 21 3.66 -12.95 11.02
N LEU A 22 2.94 -12.02 10.39
CA LEU A 22 1.62 -12.26 9.82
C LEU A 22 1.68 -13.01 8.47
N GLY A 23 2.88 -13.25 7.93
CA GLY A 23 3.04 -13.92 6.65
C GLY A 23 2.47 -15.34 6.68
N VAL A 24 1.57 -15.64 5.75
CA VAL A 24 1.05 -17.00 5.54
C VAL A 24 1.60 -17.51 4.21
N ALA A 25 2.31 -18.64 4.23
CA ALA A 25 2.97 -19.21 3.04
C ALA A 25 3.87 -18.22 2.28
N GLY A 26 4.53 -17.30 3.01
CA GLY A 26 5.40 -16.26 2.43
C GLY A 26 4.66 -15.04 1.87
N ILE A 27 3.33 -15.04 1.87
CA ILE A 27 2.49 -13.90 1.47
C ILE A 27 2.24 -13.03 2.70
N ARG A 28 2.58 -11.75 2.61
CA ARG A 28 2.44 -10.76 3.69
C ARG A 28 1.71 -9.52 3.17
N PRO A 29 0.97 -8.78 4.01
CA PRO A 29 0.37 -7.52 3.59
C PRO A 29 1.45 -6.48 3.25
N ASP A 30 1.12 -5.57 2.34
CA ASP A 30 1.94 -4.42 1.98
C ASP A 30 1.53 -3.21 2.81
N LEU A 31 2.20 -3.01 3.95
CA LEU A 31 1.91 -1.88 4.83
C LEU A 31 2.40 -0.55 4.26
N TYR A 32 3.41 -0.55 3.38
CA TYR A 32 3.88 0.67 2.70
C TYR A 32 2.79 1.22 1.78
N LEU A 33 2.19 0.36 0.96
CA LEU A 33 1.05 0.73 0.13
C LEU A 33 -0.15 1.16 0.98
N LEU A 34 -0.46 0.44 2.05
CA LEU A 34 -1.58 0.79 2.92
C LEU A 34 -1.39 2.17 3.58
N PHE A 35 -0.17 2.48 4.02
CA PHE A 35 0.14 3.80 4.55
C PHE A 35 0.07 4.90 3.49
N LEU A 36 0.63 4.65 2.30
CA LEU A 36 0.51 5.55 1.15
C LEU A 36 -0.96 5.82 0.80
N PHE A 37 -1.81 4.80 0.84
CA PHE A 37 -3.24 4.91 0.61
C PHE A 37 -3.90 5.92 1.55
N PHE A 38 -3.66 5.83 2.86
CA PHE A 38 -4.22 6.80 3.81
C PHE A 38 -3.70 8.23 3.63
N LEU A 39 -2.45 8.38 3.18
CA LEU A 39 -1.85 9.69 2.88
C LEU A 39 -2.43 10.29 1.61
N ALA A 40 -2.66 9.48 0.57
CA ALA A 40 -3.15 9.91 -0.73
C ALA A 40 -4.52 10.58 -0.68
N PHE A 41 -5.41 10.17 0.24
CA PHE A 41 -6.71 10.82 0.47
C PHE A 41 -6.61 12.25 1.01
N ARG A 42 -5.44 12.68 1.50
CA ARG A 42 -5.25 13.99 2.16
C ARG A 42 -4.18 14.84 1.49
N ALA A 43 -3.54 14.31 0.46
CA ALA A 43 -2.45 14.95 -0.24
C ALA A 43 -2.83 15.18 -1.69
N ARG A 44 -2.27 16.23 -2.29
CA ARG A 44 -2.32 16.41 -3.74
C ARG A 44 -1.44 15.38 -4.45
N PRO A 45 -1.69 15.08 -5.74
CA PRO A 45 -0.93 14.08 -6.48
C PRO A 45 0.58 14.28 -6.43
N GLU A 46 1.06 15.52 -6.53
CA GLU A 46 2.49 15.84 -6.51
C GLU A 46 3.14 15.50 -5.17
N ALA A 47 2.46 15.81 -4.06
CA ALA A 47 2.93 15.47 -2.73
C ALA A 47 2.86 13.96 -2.46
N ALA A 48 1.80 13.30 -2.95
CA ALA A 48 1.63 11.85 -2.83
C ALA A 48 2.72 11.08 -3.61
N THR A 49 3.12 11.57 -4.79
CA THR A 49 4.28 11.04 -5.53
C THR A 49 5.55 11.10 -4.69
N GLY A 50 5.86 12.25 -4.08
CA GLY A 50 7.06 12.41 -3.25
C GLY A 50 7.04 11.52 -1.99
N MET A 51 5.88 11.36 -1.36
CA MET A 51 5.71 10.43 -0.24
C MET A 51 5.86 8.97 -0.68
N GLY A 52 5.28 8.60 -1.82
CA GLY A 52 5.42 7.28 -2.43
C GLY A 52 6.87 6.95 -2.79
N PHE A 53 7.62 7.93 -3.32
CA PHE A 53 9.05 7.80 -3.58
C PHE A 53 9.84 7.47 -2.30
N LEU A 54 9.64 8.24 -1.24
CA LEU A 54 10.34 8.02 0.04
C LEU A 54 9.97 6.68 0.68
N LEU A 55 8.68 6.31 0.65
CA LEU A 55 8.22 5.00 1.12
C LEU A 55 8.88 3.87 0.34
N GLY A 56 8.93 3.99 -0.99
CA GLY A 56 9.53 3.00 -1.84
C GLY A 56 11.04 2.89 -1.67
N LEU A 57 11.76 3.99 -1.47
CA LEU A 57 13.19 3.95 -1.14
C LEU A 57 13.47 3.19 0.16
N TYR A 58 12.65 3.42 1.18
CA TYR A 58 12.75 2.64 2.42
C TYR A 58 12.43 1.17 2.18
N GLN A 59 11.37 0.87 1.41
CA GLN A 59 11.04 -0.49 1.07
C GLN A 59 12.18 -1.20 0.32
N ASP A 60 12.81 -0.54 -0.65
CA ASP A 60 13.97 -1.04 -1.39
C ASP A 60 15.15 -1.36 -0.45
N ALA A 61 15.41 -0.51 0.55
CA ALA A 61 16.50 -0.73 1.51
C ALA A 61 16.32 -1.99 2.38
N PHE A 62 15.09 -2.45 2.59
CA PHE A 62 14.78 -3.59 3.47
C PHE A 62 14.18 -4.81 2.76
N SER A 63 13.85 -4.72 1.46
CA SER A 63 13.21 -5.81 0.72
C SER A 63 14.17 -6.74 -0.01
N GLY A 64 15.41 -6.30 -0.26
CA GLY A 64 16.38 -7.00 -1.10
C GLY A 64 16.08 -6.91 -2.61
N ALA A 65 15.06 -6.14 -3.00
CA ALA A 65 14.78 -5.82 -4.40
C ALA A 65 15.82 -4.82 -4.95
N PRO A 66 15.94 -4.69 -6.29
CA PRO A 66 16.78 -3.65 -6.90
C PRO A 66 16.41 -2.26 -6.39
N PHE A 67 17.41 -1.51 -5.92
CA PHE A 67 17.20 -0.19 -5.35
C PHE A 67 16.58 0.77 -6.38
N GLY A 68 15.47 1.41 -6.03
CA GLY A 68 14.69 2.27 -6.92
C GLY A 68 13.46 1.61 -7.52
N LEU A 69 13.31 0.28 -7.42
CA LEU A 69 12.14 -0.43 -7.95
C LEU A 69 10.86 0.00 -7.22
N HIS A 70 10.81 -0.16 -5.90
CA HIS A 70 9.65 0.23 -5.12
C HIS A 70 9.49 1.74 -5.08
N ALA A 71 10.60 2.51 -5.08
CA ALA A 71 10.55 3.97 -5.19
C ALA A 71 9.77 4.41 -6.43
N PHE A 72 10.06 3.83 -7.60
CA PHE A 72 9.32 4.14 -8.83
C PHE A 72 7.86 3.70 -8.76
N VAL A 73 7.60 2.44 -8.37
CA VAL A 73 6.24 1.87 -8.33
C VAL A 73 5.33 2.65 -7.38
N LEU A 74 5.79 2.94 -6.16
CA LEU A 74 5.00 3.67 -5.17
C LEU A 74 4.88 5.16 -5.48
N SER A 75 5.84 5.76 -6.21
CA SER A 75 5.67 7.13 -6.74
C SER A 75 4.51 7.20 -7.73
N ALA A 76 4.49 6.28 -8.71
CA ALA A 76 3.43 6.20 -9.70
C ALA A 76 2.08 5.90 -9.04
N ALA A 77 2.06 4.96 -8.09
CA ALA A 77 0.86 4.65 -7.31
C ALA A 77 0.39 5.86 -6.51
N GLY A 78 1.28 6.61 -5.86
CA GLY A 78 0.93 7.79 -5.07
C GLY A 78 0.21 8.85 -5.90
N PHE A 79 0.71 9.13 -7.10
CA PHE A 79 0.07 10.05 -8.04
C PHE A 79 -1.35 9.58 -8.42
N VAL A 80 -1.46 8.36 -8.95
CA VAL A 80 -2.73 7.81 -9.47
C VAL A 80 -3.75 7.65 -8.34
N LEU A 81 -3.30 7.22 -7.17
CA LEU A 81 -4.15 6.98 -6.02
C LEU A 81 -4.70 8.28 -5.43
N SER A 82 -3.88 9.32 -5.33
CA SER A 82 -4.31 10.65 -4.87
C SER A 82 -5.32 11.25 -5.85
N TRP A 83 -5.06 11.16 -7.15
CA TRP A 83 -6.00 11.59 -8.18
C TRP A 83 -7.33 10.82 -8.13
N ALA A 84 -7.27 9.48 -8.03
CA ALA A 84 -8.47 8.64 -7.93
C ALA A 84 -9.25 8.88 -6.63
N ALA A 85 -8.58 9.22 -5.53
CA ALA A 85 -9.21 9.48 -4.25
C ALA A 85 -10.11 10.73 -4.27
N GLU A 86 -9.90 11.69 -5.19
CA GLU A 86 -10.79 12.86 -5.36
C GLU A 86 -12.21 12.45 -5.75
N GLY A 87 -12.36 11.35 -6.51
CA GLY A 87 -13.65 10.80 -6.93
C GLY A 87 -14.28 9.83 -5.92
N VAL A 88 -13.61 9.54 -4.80
CA VAL A 88 -14.05 8.53 -3.83
C VAL A 88 -14.54 9.19 -2.55
N GLU A 89 -15.81 8.92 -2.22
CA GLU A 89 -16.41 9.47 -1.00
C GLU A 89 -15.73 8.95 0.27
N ALA A 90 -15.28 9.88 1.11
CA ALA A 90 -14.48 9.59 2.30
C ALA A 90 -15.28 8.95 3.47
N THR A 91 -16.58 8.73 3.32
CA THR A 91 -17.40 8.07 4.34
C THR A 91 -17.81 6.66 3.93
N ARG A 92 -17.73 6.32 2.63
CA ARG A 92 -18.15 5.02 2.13
C ARG A 92 -17.00 4.02 2.17
N LEU A 93 -17.18 2.94 2.93
CA LEU A 93 -16.19 1.87 3.05
C LEU A 93 -15.93 1.14 1.73
N LEU A 94 -16.98 0.71 1.02
CA LEU A 94 -16.85 -0.15 -0.15
C LEU A 94 -16.00 0.46 -1.28
N PRO A 95 -16.22 1.71 -1.74
CA PRO A 95 -15.38 2.33 -2.77
C PRO A 95 -13.89 2.41 -2.38
N ARG A 96 -13.60 2.65 -1.10
CA ARG A 96 -12.22 2.69 -0.59
C ARG A 96 -11.56 1.32 -0.64
N LEU A 97 -12.29 0.26 -0.29
CA LEU A 97 -11.77 -1.10 -0.36
C LEU A 97 -11.52 -1.54 -1.80
N VAL A 98 -12.42 -1.18 -2.72
CA VAL A 98 -12.23 -1.42 -4.16
C VAL A 98 -11.00 -0.69 -4.68
N LEU A 99 -10.83 0.58 -4.30
CA LEU A 99 -9.65 1.35 -4.68
C LEU A 99 -8.36 0.73 -4.11
N LEU A 100 -8.34 0.36 -2.83
CA LEU A 100 -7.20 -0.27 -2.18
C LEU A 100 -6.83 -1.61 -2.84
N ALA A 101 -7.80 -2.47 -3.13
CA ALA A 101 -7.59 -3.73 -3.82
C ALA A 101 -7.03 -3.52 -5.23
N GLY A 102 -7.62 -2.59 -5.98
CA GLY A 102 -7.15 -2.23 -7.31
C GLY A 102 -5.72 -1.70 -7.31
N SER A 103 -5.39 -0.82 -6.36
CA SER A 103 -4.02 -0.31 -6.18
C SER A 103 -3.04 -1.42 -5.80
N GLY A 104 -3.44 -2.37 -4.93
CA GLY A 104 -2.61 -3.51 -4.57
C GLY A 104 -2.25 -4.38 -5.77
N VAL A 105 -3.24 -4.69 -6.61
CA VAL A 105 -3.01 -5.45 -7.86
C VAL A 105 -2.12 -4.65 -8.82
N ALA A 106 -2.40 -3.36 -9.02
CA ALA A 106 -1.63 -2.52 -9.94
C ALA A 106 -0.17 -2.36 -9.51
N VAL A 107 0.08 -2.08 -8.23
CA VAL A 107 1.43 -1.97 -7.64
C VAL A 107 2.21 -3.28 -7.78
N GLY A 108 1.59 -4.40 -7.41
CA GLY A 108 2.24 -5.70 -7.52
C GLY A 108 2.50 -6.12 -8.97
N ALA A 109 1.56 -5.85 -9.88
CA ALA A 109 1.70 -6.15 -11.30
C ALA A 109 2.79 -5.28 -11.96
N LEU A 110 2.83 -3.98 -11.65
CA LEU A 110 3.87 -3.08 -12.14
C LEU A 110 5.25 -3.48 -11.61
N GLY A 111 5.37 -3.78 -10.32
CA GLY A 111 6.62 -4.29 -9.74
C GLY A 111 7.06 -5.60 -10.41
N HIS A 112 6.14 -6.54 -10.64
CA HIS A 112 6.42 -7.79 -11.33
C HIS A 112 6.89 -7.56 -12.78
N LEU A 113 6.22 -6.67 -13.52
CA LEU A 113 6.57 -6.31 -14.89
C LEU A 113 7.98 -5.72 -14.96
N LEU A 114 8.32 -4.80 -14.06
CA LEU A 114 9.63 -4.18 -14.00
C LEU A 114 10.72 -5.20 -13.66
N LEU A 115 10.48 -6.10 -12.72
CA LEU A 115 11.42 -7.18 -12.43
C LEU A 115 11.63 -8.09 -13.64
N HIS A 116 10.57 -8.42 -14.38
CA HIS A 116 10.66 -9.21 -15.60
C HIS A 116 11.46 -8.47 -16.70
N PHE A 117 11.24 -7.16 -16.86
CA PHE A 117 12.01 -6.31 -17.77
C PHE A 117 13.52 -6.36 -17.48
N PHE A 118 13.91 -6.34 -16.20
CA PHE A 118 15.30 -6.48 -15.77
C PHE A 118 15.82 -7.92 -15.74
N ARG A 119 15.03 -8.91 -16.17
CA ARG A 119 15.35 -10.35 -16.11
C ARG A 119 15.63 -10.87 -14.68
N LEU A 120 15.03 -10.21 -13.70
CA LEU A 120 15.03 -10.57 -12.27
C LEU A 120 13.65 -11.04 -11.81
N GLY A 121 12.71 -11.20 -12.75
CA GLY A 121 11.30 -11.46 -12.50
C GLY A 121 11.02 -12.90 -12.08
N PRO A 122 10.16 -13.11 -11.06
CA PRO A 122 9.60 -14.43 -10.80
C PRO A 122 8.73 -14.90 -11.98
N PRO A 123 8.33 -16.19 -12.04
CA PRO A 123 7.46 -16.69 -13.11
C PRO A 123 6.12 -15.93 -13.15
N ALA A 124 5.48 -15.86 -14.32
CA ALA A 124 4.21 -15.16 -14.51
C ALA A 124 3.09 -15.68 -13.58
N SER A 125 3.17 -16.93 -13.13
CA SER A 125 2.27 -17.49 -12.12
C SER A 125 2.26 -16.70 -10.81
N ALA A 126 3.35 -15.98 -10.49
CA ALA A 126 3.46 -15.12 -9.31
C ALA A 126 2.43 -13.98 -9.30
N LEU A 127 1.88 -13.59 -10.46
CA LEU A 127 0.76 -12.65 -10.50
C LEU A 127 -0.48 -13.21 -9.77
N LEU A 128 -0.74 -14.51 -9.94
CA LEU A 128 -1.89 -15.19 -9.32
C LEU A 128 -1.56 -15.74 -7.93
N THR A 129 -0.32 -16.19 -7.70
CA THR A 129 0.06 -16.85 -6.45
C THR A 129 0.68 -15.92 -5.41
N VAL A 130 1.12 -14.72 -5.81
CA VAL A 130 1.76 -13.74 -4.90
C VAL A 130 1.07 -12.39 -4.97
N VAL A 131 0.98 -11.77 -6.15
CA VAL A 131 0.44 -10.40 -6.29
C VAL A 131 -1.02 -10.34 -5.86
N LEU A 132 -1.88 -11.18 -6.43
CA LEU A 132 -3.30 -11.16 -6.11
C LEU A 132 -3.57 -11.49 -4.63
N PRO A 133 -2.98 -12.54 -4.02
CA PRO A 133 -3.11 -12.78 -2.59
C PRO A 133 -2.57 -11.64 -1.72
N THR A 134 -1.45 -11.02 -2.09
CA THR A 134 -0.89 -9.87 -1.36
C THR A 134 -1.84 -8.68 -1.38
N ALA A 135 -2.43 -8.38 -2.55
CA ALA A 135 -3.40 -7.30 -2.70
C ALA A 135 -4.67 -7.56 -1.86
N LEU A 136 -5.19 -8.79 -1.89
CA LEU A 136 -6.32 -9.20 -1.07
C LEU A 136 -5.98 -9.10 0.42
N TYR A 137 -4.81 -9.59 0.85
CA TYR A 137 -4.41 -9.54 2.24
C TYR A 137 -4.24 -8.10 2.73
N THR A 138 -3.60 -7.25 1.93
CA THR A 138 -3.48 -5.81 2.22
C THR A 138 -4.85 -5.14 2.34
N THR A 139 -5.80 -5.53 1.48
CA THR A 139 -7.17 -5.02 1.53
C THR A 139 -7.91 -5.49 2.77
N LEU A 140 -7.73 -6.76 3.18
CA LEU A 140 -8.33 -7.28 4.42
C LEU A 140 -7.81 -6.54 5.66
N VAL A 141 -6.50 -6.29 5.72
CA VAL A 141 -5.90 -5.47 6.79
C VAL A 141 -6.45 -4.04 6.75
N GLY A 142 -6.53 -3.43 5.56
CA GLY A 142 -7.14 -2.12 5.39
C GLY A 142 -8.61 -2.06 5.78
N ALA A 143 -9.38 -3.11 5.48
CA ALA A 143 -10.78 -3.24 5.85
C ALA A 143 -10.97 -3.34 7.36
N ALA A 144 -10.11 -4.09 8.05
CA ALA A 144 -10.14 -4.15 9.51
C ALA A 144 -9.90 -2.76 10.14
N ILE A 145 -8.92 -2.01 9.62
CA ILE A 145 -8.61 -0.65 10.10
C ILE A 145 -9.75 0.32 9.80
N LEU A 146 -10.22 0.38 8.55
CA LEU A 146 -11.30 1.29 8.13
C LEU A 146 -12.62 0.97 8.84
N GLY A 147 -12.96 -0.31 8.98
CA GLY A 147 -14.17 -0.76 9.64
C GLY A 147 -14.16 -0.50 11.15
N ALA A 148 -13.00 -0.63 11.81
CA ALA A 148 -12.86 -0.29 13.23
C ALA A 148 -13.10 1.21 13.49
N HIS A 149 -12.62 2.07 12.59
CA HIS A 149 -12.91 3.50 12.65
C HIS A 149 -14.41 3.79 12.46
N GLU A 150 -15.05 3.20 11.45
CA GLU A 150 -16.48 3.44 11.20
C GLU A 150 -17.36 2.92 12.35
N LEU A 151 -17.02 1.79 12.96
CA LEU A 151 -17.73 1.27 14.12
C LEU A 151 -17.63 2.22 15.32
N ARG A 152 -16.44 2.75 15.57
CA ARG A 152 -16.21 3.71 16.66
C ARG A 152 -17.06 4.97 16.46
N ASP A 153 -17.04 5.55 15.26
CA ASP A 153 -17.78 6.77 14.97
C ASP A 153 -19.30 6.56 15.15
N ARG A 154 -19.83 5.38 14.80
CA ARG A 154 -21.25 5.04 15.02
C ARG A 154 -21.61 4.87 16.49
N LEU A 155 -20.67 4.45 17.34
CA LEU A 155 -20.90 4.28 18.78
C LEU A 155 -20.85 5.63 19.50
N GLU A 156 -19.93 6.53 19.13
CA GLU A 156 -19.83 7.88 19.71
C GLU A 156 -21.07 8.75 19.39
N VAL A 157 -21.72 8.56 18.24
CA VAL A 157 -22.96 9.28 17.87
C VAL A 157 -24.20 8.79 18.64
N ARG A 158 -24.15 7.59 19.24
CA ARG A 158 -25.30 6.99 19.95
C ARG A 158 -25.31 7.26 21.46
N LEU A 159 -24.24 7.84 22.00
CA LEU A 159 -24.07 8.21 23.42
C LEU A 159 -24.32 9.70 23.62
#